data_AF-A0A962YE73-F1
#
_entry.id   AF-A0A962YE73-F1
#
_cell.length_a   1.000
_cell.length_b   1.000
_cell.length_c   1.000
_cell.angle_alpha   90.00
_cell.angle_beta   90.00
_cell.angle_gamma   90.00
#
_symmetry.space_group_name_H-M   'P 1'
#
loop_
_entity.id
_entity.type
_entity.pdbx_description
1 polymer ?
#
loop_
_entity_poly.entity_id
_entity_poly.type
_entity_poly.pdbx_seq_one_letter_code
_entity_poly.pdbx_strand_id
1 'polypeptide(L)'
;MSARIATVKRDTLETQIQVSVNLDGQGESSLATGVPFFEHMLDQIARHGLIDLNIEARGDLHIDDHHLVEDVGIALGQAVREALSDKKGIVRYGHAYVPLDEALSRVVIDFSGRPGLEYHVEYPRSRIGQFDVDLLREFFQG
;
A
#
# COMPACT_ATOMS: atom_id res chain seq x y z
N MET A 1 -4.17 8.54 23.98
CA MET A 1 -4.70 8.20 22.65
C MET A 1 -4.88 6.71 22.58
N SER A 2 -5.95 6.22 21.94
CA SER A 2 -6.04 4.79 21.58
C SER A 2 -4.91 4.47 20.60
N ALA A 3 -4.41 3.23 20.61
CA ALA A 3 -3.43 2.77 19.62
C ALA A 3 -4.01 2.89 18.21
N ARG A 4 -3.23 3.41 17.25
CA ARG A 4 -3.63 3.54 15.83
C ARG A 4 -3.28 2.26 15.07
N ILE A 5 -3.95 1.18 15.47
CA ILE A 5 -3.73 -0.17 14.97
C ILE A 5 -5.04 -0.72 14.41
N ALA A 6 -4.99 -1.39 13.27
CA ALA A 6 -6.14 -2.08 12.69
C ALA A 6 -5.71 -3.36 11.98
N THR A 7 -6.62 -4.34 11.94
CA THR A 7 -6.48 -5.57 11.15
C THR A 7 -7.73 -5.75 10.31
N VAL A 8 -7.54 -5.86 9.00
CA VAL A 8 -8.60 -6.10 8.02
C VAL A 8 -8.38 -7.46 7.40
N LYS A 9 -9.48 -8.22 7.27
CA LYS A 9 -9.53 -9.46 6.50
C LYS A 9 -10.48 -9.28 5.33
N ARG A 10 -10.02 -9.61 4.12
CA ARG A 10 -10.76 -9.53 2.87
C ARG A 10 -10.60 -10.85 2.12
N ASP A 11 -11.70 -11.57 1.99
CA ASP A 11 -11.75 -12.83 1.25
C ASP A 11 -12.73 -12.68 0.07
N THR A 12 -12.24 -12.95 -1.13
CA THR A 12 -13.02 -13.02 -2.38
C THR A 12 -12.88 -14.43 -2.99
N LEU A 13 -13.39 -14.62 -4.21
CA LEU A 13 -13.16 -15.88 -4.94
C LEU A 13 -11.74 -15.96 -5.49
N GLU A 14 -11.17 -14.80 -5.81
CA GLU A 14 -9.87 -14.60 -6.43
C GLU A 14 -8.75 -14.58 -5.37
N THR A 15 -8.99 -13.94 -4.22
CA THR A 15 -7.96 -13.66 -3.20
C THR A 15 -8.43 -13.90 -1.76
N GLN A 16 -7.48 -14.19 -0.87
CA GLN A 16 -7.66 -14.25 0.58
C GLN A 16 -6.55 -13.45 1.24
N ILE A 17 -6.93 -12.36 1.91
CA ILE A 17 -6.01 -11.33 2.36
C ILE A 17 -6.26 -10.97 3.82
N GLN A 18 -5.20 -10.88 4.59
CA GLN A 18 -5.18 -10.28 5.91
C GLN A 18 -4.09 -9.21 5.96
N VAL A 19 -4.49 -7.99 6.33
CA VAL A 19 -3.58 -6.85 6.51
C VAL A 19 -3.70 -6.35 7.94
N SER A 20 -2.58 -6.22 8.65
CA SER A 20 -2.48 -5.50 9.93
C SER A 20 -1.57 -4.30 9.77
N VAL A 21 -1.98 -3.16 10.31
CA VAL A 21 -1.24 -1.90 10.27
C VAL A 21 -1.10 -1.35 11.68
N ASN A 22 0.10 -0.90 12.04
CA ASN A 22 0.35 0.02 13.15
C ASN A 22 0.89 1.34 12.60
N LEU A 23 0.11 2.43 12.68
CA LEU A 23 0.52 3.74 12.17
C LEU A 23 1.52 4.47 13.07
N ASP A 24 1.75 3.99 14.29
CA ASP A 24 2.74 4.47 15.26
C ASP A 24 3.84 3.41 15.44
N GLY A 25 4.34 2.89 14.31
CA GLY A 25 5.28 1.77 14.28
C GLY A 25 6.75 2.17 14.38
N GLN A 26 7.61 1.20 14.06
CA GLN A 26 9.06 1.37 13.92
C GLN A 26 9.54 1.08 12.49
N GLY A 27 8.62 0.75 11.58
CA GLY A 27 8.92 0.43 10.18
C GLY A 27 9.20 -1.05 9.95
N GLU A 28 8.68 -1.92 10.82
CA GLU A 28 8.82 -3.38 10.65
C GLU A 28 7.81 -3.91 9.63
N SER A 29 8.21 -4.89 8.82
CA SER A 29 7.28 -5.53 7.88
C SER A 29 7.42 -7.05 7.83
N SER A 30 6.28 -7.73 7.82
CA SER A 30 6.13 -9.15 7.51
C SER A 30 5.21 -9.26 6.30
N LEU A 31 5.76 -9.71 5.16
CA LEU A 31 5.08 -9.67 3.87
C LEU A 31 5.13 -11.05 3.23
N ALA A 32 3.95 -11.58 2.90
CA ALA A 32 3.78 -12.85 2.21
C ALA A 32 2.65 -12.70 1.19
N THR A 33 2.96 -12.13 0.04
CA THR A 33 2.05 -11.93 -1.09
C THR A 33 2.35 -12.88 -2.25
N GLY A 34 3.58 -13.41 -2.31
CA GLY A 34 4.03 -14.25 -3.42
C GLY A 34 4.49 -13.46 -4.65
N VAL A 35 4.47 -12.12 -4.61
CA VAL A 35 4.92 -11.23 -5.68
C VAL A 35 6.14 -10.42 -5.19
N PRO A 36 7.39 -10.88 -5.44
CA PRO A 36 8.57 -10.37 -4.74
C PRO A 36 8.85 -8.87 -4.93
N PHE A 37 8.62 -8.33 -6.14
CA PHE A 37 8.82 -6.90 -6.38
C PHE A 37 7.77 -6.05 -5.64
N PHE A 38 6.54 -6.54 -5.53
CA PHE A 38 5.48 -5.86 -4.79
C PHE A 38 5.76 -5.88 -3.28
N GLU A 39 6.23 -7.00 -2.74
CA GLU A 39 6.71 -7.07 -1.35
C GLU A 39 7.84 -6.07 -1.09
N HIS A 40 8.79 -5.94 -2.02
CA HIS A 40 9.84 -4.94 -1.92
C HIS A 40 9.27 -3.51 -1.84
N MET A 41 8.26 -3.17 -2.65
CA MET A 41 7.61 -1.85 -2.60
C MET A 41 6.87 -1.61 -1.28
N LEU A 42 6.18 -2.62 -0.74
CA LEU A 42 5.48 -2.55 0.55
C LEU A 42 6.46 -2.37 1.73
N ASP A 43 7.62 -3.03 1.72
CA ASP A 43 8.68 -2.83 2.72
C ASP A 43 9.17 -1.38 2.73
N GLN A 44 9.29 -0.72 1.56
CA GLN A 44 9.66 0.69 1.49
C GLN A 44 8.62 1.61 2.16
N ILE A 45 7.33 1.29 2.02
CA ILE A 45 6.25 2.04 2.69
C ILE A 45 6.38 1.89 4.21
N ALA A 46 6.57 0.67 4.72
CA ALA A 46 6.76 0.42 6.15
C ALA A 46 7.98 1.18 6.69
N ARG A 47 9.15 0.92 6.09
CA ARG A 47 10.45 1.43 6.54
C ARG A 47 10.52 2.95 6.57
N HIS A 48 10.06 3.61 5.50
CA HIS A 48 10.17 5.06 5.37
C HIS A 48 8.96 5.80 5.95
N GLY A 49 7.82 5.12 6.11
CA GLY A 49 6.64 5.65 6.79
C GLY A 49 6.68 5.54 8.30
N LEU A 50 7.62 4.76 8.86
CA LEU A 50 7.64 4.34 10.27
C LEU A 50 6.30 3.72 10.70
N ILE A 51 5.74 2.89 9.82
CA ILE A 51 4.53 2.12 10.07
C ILE A 51 4.89 0.64 10.09
N ASP A 52 4.28 -0.14 10.98
CA ASP A 52 4.46 -1.58 10.95
C ASP A 52 3.38 -2.22 10.08
N LEU A 53 3.79 -3.12 9.18
CA LEU A 53 2.91 -3.81 8.24
C LEU A 53 3.03 -5.33 8.39
N ASN A 54 1.91 -6.02 8.59
CA ASN A 54 1.84 -7.47 8.38
C ASN A 54 0.81 -7.76 7.29
N ILE A 55 1.24 -8.35 6.18
CA ILE A 55 0.39 -8.66 5.03
C ILE A 55 0.57 -10.13 4.66
N GLU A 56 -0.51 -10.88 4.81
CA GLU A 56 -0.63 -12.25 4.29
C GLU A 56 -1.67 -12.23 3.18
N ALA A 57 -1.24 -12.55 1.96
CA ALA A 57 -2.11 -12.55 0.79
C ALA A 57 -1.88 -13.82 -0.04
N ARG A 58 -2.97 -14.46 -0.42
CA ARG A 58 -2.99 -15.55 -1.40
C ARG A 58 -3.98 -15.20 -2.48
N GLY A 59 -3.63 -15.49 -3.73
CA GLY A 59 -4.48 -15.20 -4.87
C GLY A 59 -4.19 -16.11 -6.04
N ASP A 60 -4.91 -15.87 -7.13
CA ASP A 60 -4.85 -16.59 -8.39
C ASP A 60 -3.65 -16.20 -9.27
N LEU A 61 -2.43 -16.15 -8.69
CA LEU A 61 -1.17 -15.77 -9.37
C LEU A 61 -0.81 -16.59 -10.63
N HIS A 62 -1.53 -17.68 -10.89
CA HIS A 62 -1.41 -18.47 -12.11
C HIS A 62 -2.13 -17.83 -13.31
N ILE A 63 -3.03 -16.88 -13.07
CA ILE A 63 -3.68 -16.02 -14.08
C ILE A 63 -2.77 -14.83 -14.34
N ASP A 64 -2.62 -13.94 -13.36
CA ASP A 64 -1.64 -12.85 -13.27
C ASP A 64 -1.59 -12.29 -11.83
N ASP A 65 -0.85 -11.19 -11.62
CA ASP A 65 -0.71 -10.53 -10.31
C ASP A 65 -1.84 -9.51 -10.01
N HIS A 66 -2.76 -9.26 -10.95
CA HIS A 66 -3.67 -8.10 -10.93
C HIS A 66 -4.60 -8.12 -9.72
N HIS A 67 -5.40 -9.17 -9.57
CA HIS A 67 -6.38 -9.27 -8.49
C HIS A 67 -5.70 -9.17 -7.12
N LEU A 68 -4.55 -9.83 -6.97
CA LEU A 68 -3.82 -9.84 -5.70
C LEU A 68 -3.27 -8.45 -5.37
N VAL A 69 -2.68 -7.73 -6.33
CA VAL A 69 -2.15 -6.38 -6.09
C VAL A 69 -3.27 -5.38 -5.79
N GLU A 70 -4.37 -5.42 -6.54
CA GLU A 70 -5.56 -4.58 -6.31
C GLU A 70 -6.19 -4.85 -4.94
N ASP A 71 -6.48 -6.12 -4.62
CA ASP A 71 -7.15 -6.46 -3.37
C ASP A 71 -6.26 -6.21 -2.13
N VAL A 72 -4.92 -6.31 -2.24
CA VAL A 72 -4.01 -5.85 -1.18
C VAL A 72 -4.11 -4.34 -1.00
N GLY A 73 -4.19 -3.57 -2.09
CA GLY A 73 -4.43 -2.12 -2.06
C GLY A 73 -5.71 -1.75 -1.32
N ILE A 74 -6.83 -2.40 -1.69
CA ILE A 74 -8.14 -2.24 -1.04
C ILE A 74 -8.04 -2.54 0.47
N ALA A 75 -7.49 -3.71 0.84
CA ALA A 75 -7.41 -4.14 2.23
C ALA A 75 -6.50 -3.23 3.07
N LEU A 76 -5.36 -2.80 2.52
CA LEU A 76 -4.46 -1.86 3.17
C LEU A 76 -5.11 -0.49 3.37
N GLY A 77 -5.79 0.05 2.35
CA GLY A 77 -6.54 1.30 2.45
C GLY A 77 -7.63 1.25 3.53
N GLN A 78 -8.33 0.13 3.64
CA GLN A 78 -9.30 -0.12 4.72
C GLN A 78 -8.64 -0.15 6.10
N ALA A 79 -7.52 -0.86 6.26
CA ALA A 79 -6.80 -0.94 7.53
C ALA A 79 -6.26 0.43 7.96
N VAL A 80 -5.66 1.20 7.04
CA VAL A 80 -5.20 2.58 7.32
C VAL A 80 -6.37 3.47 7.74
N ARG A 81 -7.53 3.37 7.07
CA ARG A 81 -8.72 4.15 7.41
C ARG A 81 -9.23 3.82 8.82
N GLU A 82 -9.26 2.55 9.19
CA GLU A 82 -9.68 2.11 10.53
C GLU A 82 -8.69 2.57 11.61
N ALA A 83 -7.39 2.42 11.36
CA ALA A 83 -6.33 2.86 12.28
C ALA A 83 -6.30 4.38 12.49
N LEU A 84 -6.72 5.17 11.49
CA LEU A 84 -6.85 6.63 11.58
C LEU A 84 -8.06 7.09 12.42
N SER A 85 -9.05 6.22 12.66
CA SER A 85 -10.24 6.53 13.46
C SER A 85 -10.96 7.81 13.02
N ASP A 86 -11.29 8.72 13.94
CA ASP A 86 -12.02 9.98 13.68
C ASP A 86 -11.15 11.10 13.08
N LYS A 87 -9.85 10.83 12.84
CA LYS A 87 -8.87 11.73 12.23
C LYS A 87 -8.66 13.07 12.96
N LYS A 88 -9.12 13.22 14.20
CA LYS A 88 -8.93 14.48 14.94
C LYS A 88 -7.50 14.57 15.48
N GLY A 89 -6.92 15.76 15.36
CA GLY A 89 -5.58 16.07 15.90
C GLY A 89 -4.40 15.54 15.10
N ILE A 90 -4.63 14.99 13.89
CA ILE A 90 -3.54 14.57 12.99
C ILE A 90 -3.04 15.73 12.13
N VAL A 91 -1.82 15.60 11.64
CA VAL A 91 -1.34 16.39 10.50
C VAL A 91 -2.08 15.89 9.25
N ARG A 92 -3.12 16.64 8.84
CA ARG A 92 -4.04 16.22 7.77
C ARG A 92 -3.40 16.17 6.38
N TYR A 93 -2.47 17.11 6.11
CA TYR A 93 -1.82 17.27 4.82
C TYR A 93 -0.35 16.90 4.93
N GLY A 94 0.13 16.05 4.02
CA GLY A 94 1.53 15.65 3.95
C GLY A 94 2.03 15.65 2.53
N HIS A 95 3.32 15.91 2.34
CA HIS A 95 3.99 15.67 1.07
C HIS A 95 5.43 15.24 1.32
N ALA A 96 5.99 14.50 0.36
CA ALA A 96 7.38 14.10 0.37
C ALA A 96 7.93 14.10 -1.05
N TYR A 97 9.21 14.43 -1.17
CA TYR A 97 10.01 14.23 -2.36
C TYR A 97 11.06 13.15 -2.06
N VAL A 98 11.14 12.12 -2.89
CA VAL A 98 12.07 11.00 -2.67
C VAL A 98 12.86 10.75 -3.95
N PRO A 99 14.17 11.04 -3.96
CA PRO A 99 15.05 10.71 -5.07
C PRO A 99 15.57 9.27 -4.96
N LEU A 100 15.79 8.65 -6.11
CA LEU A 100 16.56 7.40 -6.24
C LEU A 100 17.33 7.47 -7.55
N ASP A 101 18.66 7.58 -7.45
CA ASP A 101 19.55 7.89 -8.57
C ASP A 101 19.06 9.12 -9.37
N GLU A 102 18.84 9.00 -10.69
CA GLU A 102 18.33 10.08 -11.53
C GLU A 102 16.83 10.35 -11.38
N ALA A 103 16.08 9.44 -10.77
CA ALA A 103 14.62 9.56 -10.63
C ALA A 103 14.26 10.42 -9.42
N LEU A 104 13.21 11.24 -9.57
CA LEU A 104 12.61 12.01 -8.48
C LEU A 104 11.10 11.79 -8.45
N SER A 105 10.60 11.33 -7.31
CA SER A 105 9.16 11.16 -7.07
C SER A 105 8.62 12.19 -6.09
N ARG A 106 7.33 12.50 -6.21
CA ARG A 106 6.59 13.33 -5.25
C ARG A 106 5.23 12.73 -4.95
N VAL A 107 4.89 12.63 -3.67
CA VAL A 107 3.56 12.25 -3.20
C VAL A 107 2.98 13.37 -2.34
N VAL A 108 1.69 13.64 -2.49
CA VAL A 108 0.91 14.58 -1.67
C VAL A 108 -0.35 13.87 -1.19
N ILE A 109 -0.63 13.92 0.11
CA ILE A 109 -1.77 13.24 0.75
C ILE A 109 -2.62 14.27 1.50
N ASP A 110 -3.93 14.21 1.32
CA ASP A 110 -4.94 14.87 2.17
C ASP A 110 -5.86 13.79 2.77
N PHE A 111 -5.87 13.67 4.10
CA PHE A 111 -6.86 12.86 4.83
C PHE A 111 -8.26 13.52 4.84
N SER A 112 -8.82 13.74 3.65
CA SER A 112 -9.97 14.61 3.41
C SER A 112 -11.33 13.96 3.66
N GLY A 113 -11.37 12.62 3.67
CA GLY A 113 -12.61 11.84 3.65
C GLY A 113 -13.27 11.73 2.27
N ARG A 114 -12.69 12.31 1.21
CA ARG A 114 -13.09 12.15 -0.19
C ARG A 114 -12.03 11.35 -0.93
N PRO A 115 -12.36 10.19 -1.53
CA PRO A 115 -11.40 9.43 -2.32
C PRO A 115 -11.06 10.18 -3.61
N GLY A 116 -9.79 10.09 -4.02
CA GLY A 116 -9.30 10.68 -5.26
C GLY A 116 -7.81 10.36 -5.45
N LEU A 117 -7.41 10.12 -6.70
CA LEU A 117 -6.04 9.80 -7.09
C LEU A 117 -5.69 10.61 -8.35
N GLU A 118 -4.66 11.43 -8.25
CA GLU A 118 -4.03 12.08 -9.41
C GLU A 118 -2.68 11.39 -9.64
N TYR A 119 -2.51 10.77 -10.80
CA TYR A 119 -1.39 9.88 -11.07
C TYR A 119 -0.62 10.33 -12.31
N HIS A 120 0.58 10.85 -12.09
CA HIS A 120 1.47 11.39 -13.13
C HIS A 120 2.82 10.66 -13.14
N VAL A 121 2.78 9.33 -13.04
CA VAL A 121 3.99 8.50 -13.14
C VAL A 121 4.10 7.99 -14.57
N GLU A 122 5.25 8.26 -15.19
CA GLU A 122 5.59 7.75 -16.51
C GLU A 122 6.59 6.61 -16.36
N TYR A 123 6.25 5.44 -16.91
CA TYR A 123 7.14 4.29 -16.88
C TYR A 123 7.86 4.14 -18.22
N PRO A 124 9.20 4.06 -18.26
CA PRO A 124 9.95 3.86 -19.49
C PRO A 124 9.87 2.41 -20.03
N ARG A 125 9.27 1.50 -19.26
CA ARG A 125 9.14 0.08 -19.56
C ARG A 125 7.85 -0.45 -18.92
N SER A 126 7.29 -1.52 -19.49
CA SER A 126 6.08 -2.15 -18.95
C SER A 126 6.32 -3.08 -17.76
N ARG A 127 7.56 -3.54 -17.52
CA ARG A 127 7.84 -4.53 -16.47
C ARG A 127 9.15 -4.32 -15.70
N ILE A 128 9.17 -4.78 -14.45
CA ILE A 128 10.36 -4.92 -13.61
C ILE A 128 10.48 -6.37 -13.16
N GLY A 129 11.44 -7.10 -13.74
CA GLY A 129 11.46 -8.56 -13.60
C GLY A 129 10.19 -9.15 -14.22
N GLN A 130 9.35 -9.79 -13.42
CA GLN A 130 8.05 -10.31 -13.84
C GLN A 130 6.87 -9.37 -13.56
N PHE A 131 7.09 -8.35 -12.72
CA PHE A 131 6.02 -7.48 -12.25
C PHE A 131 5.63 -6.47 -13.32
N ASP A 132 4.33 -6.34 -13.57
CA ASP A 132 3.75 -5.35 -14.49
C ASP A 132 3.58 -4.01 -13.77
N VAL A 133 4.23 -2.96 -14.30
CA VAL A 133 4.29 -1.66 -13.62
C VAL A 133 2.95 -0.93 -13.58
N ASP A 134 2.02 -1.27 -14.48
CA ASP A 134 0.69 -0.66 -14.52
C ASP A 134 -0.11 -1.03 -13.25
N LEU A 135 0.21 -2.16 -12.61
CA LEU A 135 -0.42 -2.59 -11.35
C LEU A 135 -0.15 -1.65 -10.18
N LEU A 136 0.89 -0.81 -10.23
CA LEU A 136 1.12 0.20 -9.20
C LEU A 136 0.00 1.23 -9.16
N ARG A 137 -0.60 1.55 -10.32
CA ARG A 137 -1.76 2.44 -10.36
C ARG A 137 -2.98 1.77 -9.75
N GLU A 138 -3.24 0.52 -10.10
CA GLU A 138 -4.37 -0.25 -9.57
C GLU A 138 -4.27 -0.41 -8.04
N PHE A 139 -3.08 -0.69 -7.51
CA PHE A 139 -2.80 -0.71 -6.07
C PHE A 139 -3.23 0.58 -5.33
N PHE A 140 -2.94 1.75 -5.90
CA PHE A 140 -3.32 3.04 -5.29
C PHE A 140 -4.78 3.44 -5.55
N GLN A 141 -5.40 2.87 -6.59
CA GLN A 141 -6.77 3.18 -6.99
C GLN A 141 -7.82 2.36 -6.24
N GLY A 142 -7.46 1.13 -5.85
CA GLY A 142 -8.26 0.23 -5.02
C GLY A 142 -8.61 0.78 -3.63
#